data_AF-A0A4Q4WF86-F1
#
_entry.id   AF-A0A4Q4WF86-F1
#
_cell.length_a   1.000
_cell.length_b   1.000
_cell.length_c   1.000
_cell.angle_alpha   90.00
_cell.angle_beta   90.00
_cell.angle_gamma   90.00
#
_symmetry.space_group_name_H-M   'P 1'
#
loop_
_entity.id
_entity.type
_entity.pdbx_description
1 polymer ?
#
loop_
_entity_poly.entity_id
_entity_poly.type
_entity_poly.pdbx_seq_one_letter_code
_entity_poly.pdbx_strand_id
1 'polypeptide(L)'
;MREFSHKVQVHDTKHLVDIVGTGGDGANTFNISTASMFVAAAAGARIAKHGGRGVSSKSGSADVLEALGVNIMLTPEQVAESIETVGIGFMFAPNHHPAMKNVAPIRKELGVRTIFNILGPLTNPAGAPNILMGVFHPDLVGIQVRVMQRLGAKHAVVVYGKDGMDETLGCRWSPTAA
;
A
#
# COMPACT_ATOMS: atom_id res chain seq x y z
N MET A 1 -0.22 14.62 -4.96
CA MET A 1 -1.12 13.50 -4.59
C MET A 1 -1.48 13.50 -3.11
N ARG A 2 -0.51 13.49 -2.19
CA ARG A 2 -0.78 13.55 -0.74
C ARG A 2 -1.55 14.80 -0.31
N GLU A 3 -1.21 15.96 -0.85
CA GLU A 3 -1.87 17.23 -0.48
C GLU A 3 -3.38 17.23 -0.81
N PHE A 4 -3.74 16.68 -1.97
CA PHE A 4 -5.11 16.61 -2.46
C PHE A 4 -5.85 15.32 -2.06
N SER A 5 -5.33 14.56 -1.09
CA SER A 5 -5.99 13.33 -0.63
C SER A 5 -6.98 13.61 0.49
N HIS A 6 -8.11 12.92 0.53
CA HIS A 6 -8.96 12.88 1.72
C HIS A 6 -8.20 12.14 2.84
N LYS A 7 -7.80 12.88 3.87
CA LYS A 7 -6.96 12.37 4.97
C LYS A 7 -7.75 11.54 5.95
N VAL A 8 -7.12 10.48 6.44
CA VAL A 8 -7.61 9.72 7.60
C VAL A 8 -6.85 10.22 8.81
N GLN A 9 -7.53 10.91 9.72
CA GLN A 9 -6.92 11.43 10.94
C GLN A 9 -6.96 10.37 12.02
N VAL A 10 -5.81 9.75 12.32
CA VAL A 10 -5.67 8.77 13.40
C VAL A 10 -4.99 9.45 14.58
N HIS A 11 -5.58 9.37 15.78
CA HIS A 11 -5.07 10.08 16.95
C HIS A 11 -3.64 9.66 17.35
N ASP A 12 -3.37 8.36 17.34
CA ASP A 12 -2.04 7.80 17.57
C ASP A 12 -1.55 7.08 16.32
N THR A 13 -0.51 7.60 15.69
CA THR A 13 0.15 6.98 14.52
C THR A 13 1.38 6.15 14.90
N LYS A 14 1.72 6.07 16.19
CA LYS A 14 2.84 5.26 16.68
C LYS A 14 2.58 3.79 16.32
N HIS A 15 3.58 3.17 15.70
CA HIS A 15 3.51 1.79 15.20
C HIS A 15 2.41 1.50 14.16
N LEU A 16 1.81 2.53 13.54
CA LEU A 16 0.90 2.31 12.40
C LEU A 16 1.72 1.85 11.18
N VAL A 17 1.29 0.76 10.55
CA VAL A 17 2.00 0.08 9.46
C VAL A 17 1.13 0.03 8.20
N ASP A 18 1.74 0.35 7.06
CA ASP A 18 1.20 0.02 5.74
C ASP A 18 1.95 -1.18 5.14
N ILE A 19 1.22 -2.10 4.51
CA ILE A 19 1.79 -3.26 3.81
C ILE A 19 1.23 -3.24 2.40
N VAL A 20 2.06 -2.86 1.44
CA VAL A 20 1.61 -2.50 0.09
C VAL A 20 2.66 -2.84 -0.96
N GLY A 21 2.23 -3.13 -2.18
CA GLY A 21 3.10 -3.34 -3.33
C GLY A 21 2.85 -2.28 -4.41
N THR A 22 3.83 -2.05 -5.27
CA THR A 22 3.61 -1.28 -6.51
C THR A 22 2.66 -2.01 -7.47
N GLY A 23 2.53 -3.32 -7.31
CA GLY A 23 1.86 -4.23 -8.24
C GLY A 23 2.57 -4.29 -9.59
N GLY A 24 2.01 -5.09 -10.50
CA GLY A 24 2.50 -5.18 -11.86
C GLY A 24 3.75 -6.03 -12.04
N ASP A 25 4.09 -6.91 -11.10
CA ASP A 25 5.15 -7.91 -11.24
C ASP A 25 4.82 -9.01 -12.29
N GLY A 26 3.53 -9.19 -12.62
CA GLY A 26 3.06 -10.19 -13.58
C GLY A 26 3.01 -11.62 -13.02
N ALA A 27 3.30 -11.81 -11.73
CA ALA A 27 3.42 -13.12 -11.11
C ALA A 27 2.07 -13.79 -10.78
N ASN A 28 0.97 -13.02 -10.84
CA ASN A 28 -0.40 -13.50 -10.57
C ASN A 28 -0.52 -14.32 -9.27
N THR A 29 0.24 -13.92 -8.24
CA THR A 29 0.17 -14.51 -6.92
C THR A 29 -1.16 -14.20 -6.23
N PHE A 30 -1.44 -14.92 -5.14
CA PHE A 30 -2.52 -14.50 -4.24
C PHE A 30 -2.13 -13.18 -3.54
N ASN A 31 -3.11 -12.47 -2.96
CA ASN A 31 -2.89 -11.17 -2.34
C ASN A 31 -2.12 -11.27 -1.01
N ILE A 32 -0.80 -11.53 -1.09
CA ILE A 32 0.11 -11.74 0.04
C ILE A 32 0.10 -10.54 0.98
N SER A 33 0.22 -9.32 0.46
CA SER A 33 0.13 -8.11 1.28
C SER A 33 -1.21 -7.93 2.01
N THR A 34 -2.33 -8.45 1.47
CA THR A 34 -3.64 -8.41 2.15
C THR A 34 -3.73 -9.48 3.23
N ALA A 35 -3.29 -10.70 2.95
CA ALA A 35 -3.23 -11.76 3.95
C ALA A 35 -2.32 -11.39 5.13
N SER A 36 -1.15 -10.82 4.82
CA SER A 36 -0.13 -10.38 5.79
C SER A 36 -0.65 -9.30 6.73
N MET A 37 -1.59 -8.46 6.28
CA MET A 37 -2.21 -7.43 7.10
C MET A 37 -2.97 -8.04 8.29
N PHE A 38 -3.71 -9.14 8.07
CA PHE A 38 -4.47 -9.80 9.13
C PHE A 38 -3.55 -10.49 10.14
N VAL A 39 -2.49 -11.14 9.66
CA VAL A 39 -1.48 -11.78 10.52
C VAL A 39 -0.75 -10.74 11.37
N ALA A 40 -0.33 -9.63 10.77
CA ALA A 40 0.34 -8.56 11.49
C ALA A 40 -0.58 -7.91 12.53
N ALA A 41 -1.85 -7.67 12.19
CA ALA A 41 -2.84 -7.16 13.14
C ALA A 41 -3.07 -8.12 14.31
N ALA A 42 -3.19 -9.43 14.05
CA ALA A 42 -3.31 -10.45 15.07
C ALA A 42 -2.05 -10.52 15.99
N ALA A 43 -0.88 -10.15 15.48
CA ALA A 43 0.36 -10.02 16.25
C ALA A 43 0.48 -8.69 17.01
N GLY A 44 -0.54 -7.82 16.96
CA GLY A 44 -0.60 -6.56 17.70
C GLY A 44 -0.14 -5.33 16.91
N ALA A 45 0.16 -5.46 15.61
CA ALA A 45 0.41 -4.29 14.77
C ALA A 45 -0.89 -3.53 14.48
N ARG A 46 -0.80 -2.21 14.32
CA ARG A 46 -1.93 -1.39 13.84
C ARG A 46 -1.77 -1.16 12.35
N ILE A 47 -2.77 -1.52 11.57
CA ILE A 47 -2.71 -1.54 10.11
C ILE A 47 -3.49 -0.39 9.51
N ALA A 48 -2.82 0.41 8.68
CA ALA A 48 -3.43 1.38 7.79
C ALA A 48 -3.09 1.00 6.35
N LYS A 49 -3.83 0.03 5.80
CA LYS A 49 -3.55 -0.52 4.47
C LYS A 49 -4.12 0.39 3.38
N HIS A 50 -3.25 0.92 2.53
CA HIS A 50 -3.68 1.63 1.32
C HIS A 50 -3.72 0.65 0.14
N GLY A 51 -4.83 0.64 -0.61
CA GLY A 51 -4.97 -0.33 -1.69
C GLY A 51 -6.05 -0.01 -2.71
N GLY A 52 -6.10 -0.81 -3.76
CA GLY A 52 -7.02 -0.62 -4.89
C GLY A 52 -7.48 -1.94 -5.48
N ARG A 53 -8.21 -1.84 -6.59
CA ARG A 53 -8.58 -3.00 -7.42
C ARG A 53 -7.40 -3.42 -8.31
N GLY A 54 -7.39 -4.69 -8.70
CA GLY A 54 -6.40 -5.20 -9.65
C GLY A 54 -6.46 -4.45 -10.99
N VAL A 55 -5.31 -3.94 -11.45
CA VAL A 55 -5.19 -3.32 -12.79
C VAL A 55 -4.56 -4.29 -13.79
N SER A 56 -3.58 -5.07 -13.35
CA SER A 56 -2.86 -6.07 -14.15
C SER A 56 -2.96 -7.50 -13.61
N SER A 57 -3.49 -7.68 -12.39
CA SER A 57 -3.71 -8.98 -11.74
C SER A 57 -5.18 -9.38 -11.82
N LYS A 58 -5.46 -10.67 -11.58
CA LYS A 58 -6.85 -11.20 -11.49
C LYS A 58 -7.66 -10.60 -10.33
N SER A 59 -7.00 -10.15 -9.26
CA SER A 59 -7.62 -9.49 -8.11
C SER A 59 -6.62 -8.59 -7.39
N GLY A 60 -7.09 -7.48 -6.84
CA GLY A 60 -6.35 -6.60 -5.94
C GLY A 60 -6.84 -6.72 -4.50
N SER A 61 -6.25 -5.91 -3.61
CA SER A 61 -6.58 -5.94 -2.18
C SER A 61 -8.05 -5.59 -1.91
N ALA A 62 -8.62 -4.65 -2.67
CA ALA A 62 -10.02 -4.27 -2.55
C ALA A 62 -10.97 -5.43 -2.90
N ASP A 63 -10.65 -6.16 -3.97
CA ASP A 63 -11.48 -7.27 -4.46
C ASP A 63 -11.50 -8.43 -3.44
N VAL A 64 -10.36 -8.69 -2.78
CA VAL A 64 -10.28 -9.70 -1.69
C VAL A 64 -11.08 -9.28 -0.47
N LEU A 65 -10.98 -8.02 -0.04
CA LEU A 65 -11.70 -7.53 1.13
C LEU A 65 -13.22 -7.54 0.92
N GLU A 66 -13.69 -7.13 -0.26
CA GLU A 66 -15.11 -7.24 -0.60
C GLU A 66 -15.59 -8.70 -0.61
N ALA A 67 -14.80 -9.62 -1.16
CA ALA A 67 -15.14 -11.05 -1.15
C ALA A 67 -15.21 -11.64 0.26
N LEU A 68 -14.48 -11.06 1.22
CA LEU A 68 -14.56 -11.39 2.65
C LEU A 68 -15.70 -10.68 3.39
N GLY A 69 -16.52 -9.88 2.70
CA GLY A 69 -17.66 -9.15 3.28
C GLY A 69 -17.30 -7.82 3.93
N VAL A 70 -16.07 -7.31 3.74
CA VAL A 70 -15.66 -6.01 4.28
C VAL A 70 -16.24 -4.88 3.42
N ASN A 71 -16.86 -3.90 4.06
CA ASN A 71 -17.23 -2.66 3.37
C ASN A 71 -15.98 -1.83 3.09
N ILE A 72 -15.52 -1.77 1.83
CA ILE A 72 -14.34 -0.98 1.42
C ILE A 72 -14.65 0.50 1.15
N MET A 73 -15.93 0.91 1.23
CA MET A 73 -16.40 2.25 0.91
C MET A 73 -16.54 3.14 2.14
N LEU A 74 -15.84 2.82 3.23
CA LEU A 74 -15.83 3.63 4.45
C LEU A 74 -15.36 5.06 4.17
N THR A 75 -15.95 6.02 4.90
CA THR A 75 -15.46 7.40 4.92
C THR A 75 -14.12 7.48 5.67
N PRO A 76 -13.33 8.56 5.49
CA PRO A 76 -12.08 8.71 6.22
C PRO A 76 -12.22 8.63 7.75
N GLU A 77 -13.32 9.14 8.29
CA GLU A 77 -13.64 9.10 9.73
C GLU A 77 -13.91 7.67 10.19
N GLN A 78 -14.68 6.91 9.42
CA GLN A 78 -14.96 5.49 9.70
C GLN A 78 -13.70 4.63 9.60
N VAL A 79 -12.80 4.94 8.67
CA VAL A 79 -11.50 4.26 8.59
C VAL A 79 -10.66 4.55 9.84
N ALA A 80 -10.63 5.79 10.32
CA ALA A 80 -9.93 6.15 11.55
C ALA A 80 -10.50 5.38 12.75
N GLU A 81 -11.83 5.36 12.89
CA GLU A 81 -12.51 4.59 13.94
C GLU A 81 -12.19 3.10 13.87
N SER A 82 -12.15 2.50 12.67
CA SER A 82 -11.78 1.10 12.48
C SER A 82 -10.33 0.81 12.91
N ILE A 83 -9.39 1.73 12.63
CA ILE A 83 -8.00 1.62 13.07
C ILE A 83 -7.89 1.70 14.60
N GLU A 84 -8.72 2.50 15.25
CA GLU A 84 -8.69 2.70 16.70
C GLU A 84 -9.37 1.56 17.46
N THR A 85 -10.45 1.01 16.92
CA THR A 85 -11.28 -0.01 17.59
C THR A 85 -10.85 -1.44 17.25
N VAL A 86 -10.55 -1.71 15.98
CA VAL A 86 -10.22 -3.05 15.46
C VAL A 86 -8.71 -3.22 15.24
N GLY A 87 -7.97 -2.11 15.12
CA GLY A 87 -6.54 -2.14 14.78
C GLY A 87 -6.26 -2.26 13.29
N ILE A 88 -7.29 -2.25 12.44
CA ILE A 88 -7.16 -2.35 10.98
C ILE A 88 -8.05 -1.29 10.32
N GLY A 89 -7.48 -0.54 9.37
CA GLY A 89 -8.23 0.28 8.42
C GLY A 89 -7.77 0.03 7.00
N PHE A 90 -8.74 -0.01 6.08
CA PHE A 90 -8.48 -0.10 4.65
C PHE A 90 -8.87 1.21 3.97
N MET A 91 -7.93 1.81 3.25
CA MET A 91 -8.14 3.04 2.48
C MET A 91 -8.22 2.69 1.01
N PHE A 92 -9.42 2.71 0.46
CA PHE A 92 -9.63 2.44 -0.97
C PHE A 92 -9.16 3.65 -1.81
N ALA A 93 -8.12 3.45 -2.62
CA ALA A 93 -7.39 4.52 -3.28
C ALA A 93 -8.28 5.50 -4.10
N PRO A 94 -9.29 5.06 -4.87
CA PRO A 94 -10.19 5.97 -5.58
C PRO A 94 -10.97 6.92 -4.67
N ASN A 95 -11.33 6.50 -3.45
CA ASN A 95 -12.08 7.34 -2.49
C ASN A 95 -11.18 8.40 -1.84
N HIS A 96 -9.90 8.09 -1.65
CA HIS A 96 -8.96 8.98 -1.00
C HIS A 96 -8.18 9.89 -1.95
N HIS A 97 -8.09 9.53 -3.24
CA HIS A 97 -7.36 10.31 -4.23
C HIS A 97 -8.26 10.76 -5.39
N PRO A 98 -9.29 11.60 -5.14
CA PRO A 98 -10.26 11.99 -6.17
C PRO A 98 -9.62 12.70 -7.36
N ALA A 99 -8.51 13.41 -7.14
CA ALA A 99 -7.74 14.06 -8.21
C ALA A 99 -7.21 13.06 -9.26
N MET A 100 -7.05 11.78 -8.91
CA MET A 100 -6.60 10.73 -9.84
C MET A 100 -7.61 10.43 -10.94
N LYS A 101 -8.89 10.81 -10.78
CA LYS A 101 -9.91 10.67 -11.82
C LYS A 101 -9.55 11.41 -13.10
N ASN A 102 -8.79 12.51 -12.99
CA ASN A 102 -8.36 13.32 -14.13
C ASN A 102 -7.25 12.63 -14.94
N VAL A 103 -6.49 11.73 -14.33
CA VAL A 103 -5.33 11.06 -14.94
C VAL A 103 -5.66 9.61 -15.34
N ALA A 104 -6.69 9.01 -14.73
CA ALA A 104 -7.08 7.63 -14.99
C ALA A 104 -7.38 7.31 -16.47
N PRO A 105 -8.11 8.15 -17.24
CA PRO A 105 -8.35 7.90 -18.66
C PRO A 105 -7.06 7.89 -19.47
N ILE A 106 -6.17 8.86 -19.23
CA ILE A 106 -4.89 9.00 -19.92
C ILE A 106 -3.99 7.79 -19.64
N ARG A 107 -3.94 7.33 -18.39
CA ARG A 107 -3.18 6.13 -18.02
C ARG A 107 -3.71 4.88 -18.72
N LYS A 108 -5.03 4.77 -18.86
CA LYS A 108 -5.68 3.65 -19.55
C LYS A 108 -5.35 3.66 -21.04
N GLU A 109 -5.38 4.82 -21.67
CA GLU A 109 -5.04 5.01 -23.09
C GLU A 109 -3.57 4.73 -23.37
N LEU A 110 -2.66 5.19 -22.50
CA LEU A 110 -1.22 4.94 -22.63
C LEU A 110 -0.87 3.45 -22.53
N GLY A 111 -1.57 2.68 -21.69
CA GLY A 111 -1.36 1.23 -21.57
C GLY A 111 0.03 0.79 -21.07
N VAL A 112 0.89 1.73 -20.69
CA VAL A 112 2.27 1.49 -20.25
C VAL A 112 2.47 1.91 -18.80
N ARG A 113 3.51 1.37 -18.15
CA ARG A 113 3.90 1.77 -16.79
C ARG A 113 4.43 3.21 -16.83
N THR A 114 3.99 4.02 -15.87
CA THR A 114 4.43 5.40 -15.68
C THR A 114 4.81 5.62 -14.22
N ILE A 115 5.26 6.83 -13.87
CA ILE A 115 5.54 7.20 -12.48
C ILE A 115 4.33 6.95 -11.56
N PHE A 116 3.09 7.01 -12.07
CA PHE A 116 1.89 6.74 -11.27
C PHE A 116 1.79 5.30 -10.76
N ASN A 117 2.49 4.34 -11.37
CA ASN A 117 2.55 2.96 -10.87
C ASN A 117 3.38 2.83 -9.58
N ILE A 118 4.31 3.75 -9.34
CA ILE A 118 5.19 3.71 -8.18
C ILE A 118 4.80 4.73 -7.09
N LEU A 119 3.82 5.61 -7.38
CA LEU A 119 3.33 6.62 -6.45
C LEU A 119 2.30 6.11 -5.44
N GLY A 120 1.50 5.09 -5.79
CA GLY A 120 0.41 4.61 -4.92
C GLY A 120 0.86 4.22 -3.51
N PRO A 121 1.91 3.39 -3.36
CA PRO A 121 2.50 3.05 -2.06
C PRO A 121 3.03 4.26 -1.28
N LEU A 122 3.38 5.35 -1.97
CA LEU A 122 3.90 6.56 -1.35
C LEU A 122 2.79 7.49 -0.88
N THR A 123 1.50 7.21 -1.06
CA THR A 123 0.44 8.20 -0.81
C THR A 123 -0.57 7.80 0.25
N ASN A 124 -0.21 6.91 1.17
CA ASN A 124 -1.06 6.48 2.28
C ASN A 124 -1.80 7.66 2.97
N PRO A 125 -3.14 7.70 2.93
CA PRO A 125 -3.93 8.82 3.47
C PRO A 125 -3.87 9.00 4.99
N ALA A 126 -3.54 7.96 5.74
CA ALA A 126 -3.38 7.98 7.20
C ALA A 126 -1.97 8.38 7.65
N GLY A 127 -1.04 8.57 6.71
CA GLY A 127 0.33 8.98 7.05
C GLY A 127 1.09 7.95 7.88
N ALA A 128 0.87 6.66 7.63
CA ALA A 128 1.56 5.57 8.34
C ALA A 128 3.09 5.79 8.33
N PRO A 129 3.74 5.90 9.51
CA PRO A 129 5.18 6.16 9.59
C PRO A 129 6.01 4.90 9.34
N ASN A 130 5.38 3.71 9.35
CA ASN A 130 6.04 2.45 9.09
C ASN A 130 5.45 1.79 7.84
N ILE A 131 6.30 1.22 6.98
CA ILE A 131 5.85 0.65 5.72
C ILE A 131 6.71 -0.54 5.30
N LEU A 132 6.03 -1.60 4.87
CA LEU A 132 6.60 -2.67 4.06
C LEU A 132 6.12 -2.49 2.62
N MET A 133 7.05 -2.17 1.72
CA MET A 133 6.76 -1.87 0.32
C MET A 133 7.39 -2.90 -0.62
N GLY A 134 6.55 -3.59 -1.37
CA GLY A 134 6.94 -4.34 -2.55
C GLY A 134 7.22 -3.44 -3.76
N VAL A 135 8.27 -3.72 -4.52
CA VAL A 135 8.50 -3.10 -5.84
C VAL A 135 8.65 -4.14 -6.95
N PHE A 136 8.16 -3.84 -8.16
CA PHE A 136 8.26 -4.77 -9.30
C PHE A 136 9.62 -4.78 -10.01
N HIS A 137 10.57 -3.92 -9.62
CA HIS A 137 11.88 -3.79 -10.28
C HIS A 137 12.98 -3.49 -9.25
N PRO A 138 14.17 -4.11 -9.36
CA PRO A 138 15.22 -3.99 -8.33
C PRO A 138 15.71 -2.54 -8.15
N ASP A 139 15.83 -1.78 -9.23
CA ASP A 139 16.27 -0.38 -9.15
C ASP A 139 15.34 0.52 -8.32
N LEU A 140 14.06 0.14 -8.19
CA LEU A 140 13.09 0.88 -7.40
C LEU A 140 13.35 0.74 -5.90
N VAL A 141 14.06 -0.31 -5.44
CA VAL A 141 14.34 -0.53 -4.02
C VAL A 141 15.04 0.70 -3.43
N GLY A 142 16.20 1.07 -3.99
CA GLY A 142 16.97 2.22 -3.51
C GLY A 142 16.25 3.56 -3.73
N ILE A 143 15.52 3.70 -4.85
CA ILE A 143 14.78 4.93 -5.15
C ILE A 143 13.67 5.16 -4.12
N GLN A 144 12.86 4.14 -3.84
CA GLN A 144 11.72 4.26 -2.94
C GLN A 144 12.14 4.47 -1.50
N VAL A 145 13.21 3.82 -1.03
CA VAL A 145 13.78 4.05 0.31
C VAL A 145 14.13 5.53 0.50
N ARG A 146 14.87 6.12 -0.44
CA ARG A 146 15.27 7.55 -0.36
C ARG A 146 14.09 8.50 -0.40
N VAL A 147 13.07 8.19 -1.21
CA VAL A 147 11.85 8.99 -1.29
C VAL A 147 11.10 8.92 0.04
N MET A 148 10.92 7.73 0.61
CA MET A 148 10.24 7.56 1.90
C MET A 148 10.96 8.25 3.04
N GLN A 149 12.29 8.21 3.07
CA GLN A 149 13.09 8.94 4.06
C GLN A 149 12.82 10.45 3.97
N ARG A 150 12.81 11.02 2.76
CA ARG A 150 12.48 12.45 2.54
C ARG A 150 11.03 12.79 2.88
N LEU A 151 10.14 11.81 2.72
CA LEU A 151 8.72 11.92 3.06
C LEU A 151 8.43 11.68 4.55
N GLY A 152 9.45 11.46 5.38
CA GLY A 152 9.33 11.37 6.83
C GLY A 152 8.96 9.99 7.38
N ALA A 153 9.16 8.90 6.62
CA ALA A 153 8.98 7.55 7.14
C ALA A 153 9.96 7.28 8.31
N LYS A 154 9.47 6.65 9.38
CA LYS A 154 10.29 6.24 10.54
C LYS A 154 10.98 4.91 10.28
N HIS A 155 10.24 3.92 9.79
CA HIS A 155 10.77 2.62 9.42
C HIS A 155 10.20 2.21 8.06
N ALA A 156 11.09 1.97 7.09
CA ALA A 156 10.69 1.59 5.76
C ALA A 156 11.50 0.38 5.30
N VAL A 157 10.79 -0.69 4.94
CA VAL A 157 11.38 -1.89 4.35
C VAL A 157 10.89 -1.98 2.91
N VAL A 158 11.80 -1.88 1.95
CA VAL A 158 11.48 -2.05 0.53
C VAL A 158 12.06 -3.36 0.04
N VAL A 159 11.24 -4.15 -0.64
CA VAL A 159 11.58 -5.52 -1.04
C VAL A 159 11.34 -5.74 -2.52
N TYR A 160 12.19 -6.57 -3.10
CA TYR A 160 12.06 -7.07 -4.47
C TYR A 160 12.42 -8.56 -4.45
N GLY A 161 11.45 -9.40 -4.79
CA GLY A 161 11.59 -10.86 -4.89
C GLY A 161 12.61 -11.23 -5.96
N LYS A 162 13.45 -12.24 -5.69
CA LYS A 162 14.46 -12.72 -6.66
C LYS A 162 13.85 -13.34 -7.92
N ASP A 163 12.61 -13.78 -7.81
CA ASP A 163 11.73 -14.27 -8.87
C ASP A 163 10.99 -13.15 -9.62
N GLY A 164 11.30 -11.88 -9.32
CA GLY A 164 10.70 -10.72 -9.99
C GLY A 164 9.44 -10.18 -9.32
N MET A 165 9.06 -10.74 -8.17
CA MET A 165 7.82 -10.37 -7.46
C MET A 165 7.99 -9.10 -6.62
N ASP A 166 6.89 -8.38 -6.42
CA ASP A 166 6.86 -7.26 -5.47
C ASP A 166 6.51 -7.73 -4.05
N GLU A 167 7.01 -8.90 -3.66
CA GLU A 167 6.76 -9.55 -2.37
C GLU A 167 8.06 -10.16 -1.81
N THR A 168 8.06 -10.60 -0.54
CA THR A 168 9.29 -11.09 0.15
C THR A 168 9.73 -12.51 -0.20
N LEU A 169 8.96 -13.25 -1.00
CA LEU A 169 9.28 -14.63 -1.38
C LEU A 169 10.65 -14.69 -2.08
N GLY A 170 11.53 -15.58 -1.60
CA GLY A 170 12.87 -15.78 -2.15
C GLY A 170 13.90 -14.68 -1.87
N CYS A 171 13.54 -13.62 -1.13
CA CYS A 171 14.49 -12.57 -0.73
C CYS A 171 15.49 -13.10 0.30
N ARG A 172 16.80 -12.95 0.01
CA ARG A 172 17.85 -13.19 1.02
C ARG A 172 17.90 -11.94 1.90
N TRP A 173 17.47 -12.07 3.15
CA TRP A 173 17.48 -10.98 4.12
C TRP A 173 18.92 -10.53 4.40
N SER A 174 19.24 -9.26 4.13
CA SER A 174 20.48 -8.61 4.58
C SER A 174 20.10 -7.51 5.58
N PRO A 175 20.45 -7.64 6.87
CA PRO A 175 20.14 -6.63 7.86
C PRO A 175 21.10 -5.45 7.73
N THR A 176 20.73 -4.40 7.01
CA THR A 176 21.37 -3.08 7.16
C THR A 176 20.45 -1.96 6.73
N ALA A 177 19.95 -1.19 7.71
CA ALA A 177 20.03 0.27 7.74
C ALA A 177 19.49 0.73 9.12
N ALA A 178 20.41 0.93 10.06
CA ALA A 178 20.23 1.82 11.21
C ALA A 178 20.66 3.23 10.79
#